data_AF-A0A833IQN3-F1
#
_entry.id   AF-A0A833IQN3-F1
#
_cell.length_a   1.000
_cell.length_b   1.000
_cell.length_c   1.000
_cell.angle_alpha   90.00
_cell.angle_beta   90.00
_cell.angle_gamma   90.00
#
_symmetry.space_group_name_H-M   'P 1'
#
loop_
_entity.id
_entity.type
_entity.pdbx_description
1 polymer ?
#
loop_
_entity_poly.entity_id
_entity_poly.type
_entity_poly.pdbx_seq_one_letter_code
_entity_poly.pdbx_strand_id
1 'polypeptide(L)'
;MSKAMEIEHNIFLHRVRLPSASALSDALARHGLALVLPADFDPAAEELELAVQWRAEPVRIMYYANPVDVAELRAEGLLRKGEAGKLADRDFLLSVVSDTEAARPAALALAAVLTELADGCLAYAGEPPFIFAEQAVAWCADRL
;
A
#
# COMPACT_ATOMS: atom_id res chain seq x y z
N MET A 1 -16.07 -4.49 -23.98
CA MET A 1 -15.50 -5.15 -22.78
C MET A 1 -15.02 -4.04 -21.87
N SER A 2 -15.63 -3.85 -20.69
CA SER A 2 -15.18 -2.83 -19.75
C SER A 2 -13.77 -3.22 -19.29
N LYS A 3 -12.78 -2.37 -19.56
CA LYS A 3 -11.45 -2.50 -18.94
C LYS A 3 -11.72 -2.45 -17.42
N ALA A 4 -11.39 -3.51 -16.69
CA ALA A 4 -11.48 -3.44 -15.24
C ALA A 4 -10.60 -2.28 -14.78
N MET A 5 -11.16 -1.38 -13.98
CA MET A 5 -10.43 -0.21 -13.50
C MET A 5 -9.42 -0.70 -12.47
N GLU A 6 -8.15 -0.61 -12.83
CA GLU A 6 -7.02 -0.82 -11.94
C GLU A 6 -7.11 0.18 -10.78
N ILE A 7 -6.97 -0.31 -9.54
CA ILE A 7 -6.91 0.52 -8.35
C ILE A 7 -5.54 0.37 -7.72
N GLU A 8 -4.83 1.49 -7.64
CA GLU A 8 -3.52 1.61 -7.02
C GLU A 8 -3.64 2.19 -5.60
N HIS A 9 -2.92 1.59 -4.65
CA HIS A 9 -2.78 2.11 -3.29
C HIS A 9 -1.32 2.52 -3.08
N ASN A 10 -1.10 3.83 -2.95
CA ASN A 10 0.24 4.41 -2.89
C ASN A 10 0.61 4.73 -1.44
N ILE A 11 1.63 4.05 -0.92
CA ILE A 11 2.16 4.23 0.43
C ILE A 11 3.48 4.97 0.34
N PHE A 12 3.46 6.25 0.70
CA PHE A 12 4.67 7.02 0.91
C PHE A 12 5.24 6.65 2.28
N LEU A 13 6.53 6.34 2.34
CA LEU A 13 7.23 5.98 3.56
C LEU A 13 8.72 6.34 3.50
N HIS A 14 9.41 6.26 4.64
CA HIS A 14 10.87 6.33 4.64
C HIS A 14 11.43 4.94 4.38
N ARG A 15 12.35 4.77 3.42
CA ARG A 15 12.89 3.44 3.06
C ARG A 15 13.42 2.65 4.26
N VAL A 16 14.02 3.34 5.24
CA VAL A 16 14.57 2.73 6.48
C VAL A 16 13.51 2.11 7.41
N ARG A 17 12.23 2.41 7.19
CA ARG A 17 11.09 1.88 7.96
C ARG A 17 10.35 0.76 7.23
N LEU A 18 10.86 0.29 6.10
CA LEU A 18 10.27 -0.83 5.38
C LEU A 18 10.19 -2.05 6.31
N PRO A 19 8.99 -2.60 6.57
CA PRO A 19 8.84 -3.74 7.48
C PRO A 19 9.34 -5.03 6.83
N SER A 20 9.71 -6.01 7.65
CA SER A 20 9.98 -7.37 7.16
C SER A 20 8.69 -8.09 6.79
N ALA A 21 8.79 -9.11 5.94
CA ALA A 21 7.65 -9.95 5.57
C ALA A 21 6.98 -10.60 6.79
N SER A 22 7.75 -11.07 7.78
CA SER A 22 7.21 -11.63 9.02
C SER A 22 6.40 -10.61 9.81
N ALA A 23 6.90 -9.36 9.94
CA ALA A 23 6.20 -8.30 10.66
C ALA A 23 4.88 -7.94 9.97
N LEU A 24 4.84 -7.97 8.64
CA LEU A 24 3.62 -7.78 7.87
C LEU A 24 2.61 -8.91 8.10
N SER A 25 3.04 -10.18 8.01
CA SER A 25 2.17 -11.33 8.28
C SER A 25 1.60 -11.30 9.70
N ASP A 26 2.42 -11.00 10.70
CA ASP A 26 2.00 -10.89 12.09
C ASP A 26 0.97 -9.77 12.29
N ALA A 27 1.18 -8.62 11.65
CA ALA A 27 0.27 -7.49 11.75
C ALA A 27 -1.07 -7.74 11.04
N LEU A 28 -1.07 -8.36 9.85
CA LEU A 28 -2.29 -8.78 9.15
C LEU A 28 -3.12 -9.73 10.02
N ALA A 29 -2.48 -10.74 10.61
CA ALA A 29 -3.14 -11.68 11.52
C ALA A 29 -3.68 -10.99 12.78
N ARG A 30 -2.88 -10.11 13.41
CA ARG A 30 -3.27 -9.35 14.61
C ARG A 30 -4.50 -8.48 14.38
N HIS A 31 -4.66 -7.93 13.19
CA HIS A 31 -5.83 -7.11 12.81
C HIS A 31 -7.01 -7.94 12.27
N GLY A 32 -6.91 -9.27 12.27
CA GLY A 32 -7.96 -10.14 11.75
C GLY A 32 -8.14 -10.05 10.23
N LEU A 33 -7.15 -9.52 9.52
CA LEU A 33 -7.14 -9.44 8.06
C LEU A 33 -6.71 -10.81 7.52
N ALA A 34 -7.65 -11.53 6.90
CA ALA A 34 -7.43 -12.88 6.37
C ALA A 34 -6.63 -12.87 5.06
N LEU A 35 -5.45 -12.23 5.09
CA LEU A 35 -4.48 -12.14 3.99
C LEU A 35 -3.24 -12.96 4.33
N VAL A 36 -2.90 -13.91 3.47
CA VAL A 36 -1.67 -14.70 3.58
C VAL A 36 -0.72 -14.30 2.45
N LEU A 37 0.48 -13.86 2.83
CA LEU A 37 1.56 -13.49 1.91
C LEU A 37 2.35 -14.73 1.46
N PRO A 38 2.93 -14.72 0.25
CA PRO A 38 3.76 -15.84 -0.20
C PRO A 38 5.06 -15.93 0.63
N ALA A 39 5.59 -17.14 0.77
CA ALA A 39 6.71 -17.42 1.68
C ALA A 39 8.03 -16.74 1.26
N ASP A 40 8.16 -16.42 -0.02
CA ASP A 40 9.29 -15.74 -0.64
C ASP A 40 9.05 -14.24 -0.84
N PHE A 41 8.01 -13.68 -0.22
CA PHE A 41 7.74 -12.25 -0.29
C PHE A 41 8.90 -11.45 0.30
N ASP A 42 9.50 -10.60 -0.54
CA ASP A 42 10.49 -9.60 -0.15
C ASP A 42 9.90 -8.19 -0.33
N PRO A 43 9.57 -7.48 0.77
CA PRO A 43 9.10 -6.10 0.71
C PRO A 43 10.07 -5.13 0.03
N ALA A 44 11.36 -5.49 -0.12
CA ALA A 44 12.36 -4.64 -0.76
C ALA A 44 12.51 -4.88 -2.27
N ALA A 45 11.83 -5.89 -2.83
CA ALA A 45 11.87 -6.15 -4.26
C ALA A 45 11.15 -5.04 -5.05
N GLU A 46 11.78 -4.60 -6.14
CA GLU A 46 11.31 -3.46 -6.95
C GLU A 46 9.95 -3.73 -7.60
N GLU A 47 9.70 -4.96 -8.06
CA GLU A 47 8.46 -5.38 -8.70
C GLU A 47 8.17 -6.85 -8.39
N LEU A 48 6.95 -7.15 -7.95
CA LEU A 48 6.47 -8.50 -7.68
C LEU A 48 5.00 -8.67 -8.09
N GLU A 49 4.66 -9.80 -8.70
CA GLU A 49 3.29 -10.32 -8.73
C GLU A 49 3.08 -11.17 -7.47
N LEU A 50 2.23 -10.73 -6.55
CA LEU A 50 1.93 -11.43 -5.31
C LEU A 50 0.70 -12.33 -5.49
N ALA A 51 0.92 -13.64 -5.51
CA ALA A 51 -0.14 -14.64 -5.35
C ALA A 51 -0.47 -14.80 -3.86
N VAL A 52 -1.55 -14.17 -3.41
CA VAL A 52 -1.95 -14.15 -1.99
C VAL A 52 -3.24 -14.94 -1.77
N GLN A 53 -3.46 -15.39 -0.53
CA GLN A 53 -4.75 -15.93 -0.12
C GLN A 53 -5.56 -14.85 0.61
N TRP A 54 -6.74 -14.49 0.10
CA TRP A 54 -7.68 -13.59 0.76
C TRP A 54 -8.96 -14.34 1.13
N ARG A 55 -9.28 -14.44 2.43
CA ARG A 55 -10.49 -15.16 2.92
C ARG A 55 -10.68 -16.57 2.29
N ALA A 56 -9.56 -17.30 2.15
CA ALA A 56 -9.49 -18.62 1.50
C ALA A 56 -9.72 -18.63 -0.02
N GLU A 57 -9.70 -17.48 -0.70
CA GLU A 57 -9.67 -17.39 -2.16
C GLU A 57 -8.29 -16.91 -2.64
N PRO A 58 -7.68 -17.53 -3.67
CA PRO A 58 -6.44 -17.04 -4.24
C PRO A 58 -6.71 -15.80 -5.10
N VAL A 59 -5.95 -14.74 -4.88
CA VAL A 59 -5.99 -13.50 -5.68
C VAL A 59 -4.57 -13.04 -6.03
N ARG A 60 -4.46 -12.22 -7.08
CA ARG A 60 -3.21 -11.61 -7.51
C ARG A 60 -3.22 -10.11 -7.26
N ILE A 61 -2.10 -9.60 -6.80
CA ILE A 61 -1.88 -8.17 -6.55
C ILE A 61 -0.50 -7.84 -7.13
N MET A 62 -0.39 -6.72 -7.84
CA MET A 62 0.92 -6.22 -8.26
C MET A 62 1.50 -5.34 -7.15
N TYR A 63 2.79 -5.49 -6.90
CA TYR A 63 3.53 -4.73 -5.90
C TYR A 63 4.73 -4.07 -6.55
N TYR A 64 4.90 -2.77 -6.32
CA TYR A 64 6.04 -2.01 -6.80
C TYR A 64 6.67 -1.25 -5.64
N ALA A 65 8.00 -1.17 -5.61
CA ALA A 65 8.76 -0.45 -4.59
C ALA A 65 9.79 0.45 -5.26
N ASN A 66 9.57 1.77 -5.23
CA ASN A 66 10.36 2.73 -5.98
C ASN A 66 10.79 3.93 -5.11
N PRO A 67 11.99 4.49 -5.32
CA PRO A 67 12.28 5.82 -4.80
C PRO A 67 11.33 6.85 -5.44
N VAL A 68 11.00 7.90 -4.70
CA VAL A 68 10.15 8.99 -5.18
C VAL A 68 10.71 10.34 -4.75
N ASP A 69 10.77 11.28 -5.68
CA ASP A 69 11.12 12.67 -5.37
C ASP A 69 9.84 13.50 -5.18
N VAL A 70 9.54 13.82 -3.92
CA VAL A 70 8.38 14.66 -3.54
C VAL A 70 8.46 16.06 -4.19
N ALA A 71 9.67 16.58 -4.43
CA ALA A 71 9.84 17.85 -5.13
C ALA A 71 9.45 17.74 -6.61
N GLU A 72 9.79 16.63 -7.26
CA GLU A 72 9.39 16.32 -8.64
C GLU A 72 7.87 16.16 -8.76
N LEU A 73 7.24 15.35 -7.90
CA LEU A 73 5.78 15.19 -7.88
C LEU A 73 5.04 16.53 -7.71
N ARG A 74 5.61 17.43 -6.91
CA ARG A 74 5.07 18.80 -6.76
C ARG A 74 5.30 19.65 -8.01
N ALA A 75 6.48 19.56 -8.63
CA ALA A 75 6.80 20.30 -9.85
C ALA A 75 5.90 19.88 -11.02
N GLU A 76 5.50 18.61 -11.07
CA GLU A 76 4.56 18.04 -12.04
C GLU A 76 3.09 18.35 -11.72
N GLY A 77 2.81 18.98 -10.58
CA GLY A 77 1.45 19.33 -10.16
C GLY A 77 0.63 18.15 -9.62
N LEU A 78 1.25 17.01 -9.35
CA LEU A 78 0.64 15.82 -8.75
C LEU A 78 0.39 16.00 -7.24
N LEU A 79 1.08 16.95 -6.60
CA LEU A 79 0.89 17.31 -5.20
C LEU A 79 0.67 18.81 -5.01
N ARG A 80 -0.31 19.18 -4.19
CA ARG A 80 -0.48 20.56 -3.73
C ARG A 80 0.58 20.91 -2.68
N LYS A 81 0.89 22.20 -2.53
CA LYS A 81 1.91 22.68 -1.56
C LYS A 81 1.67 22.19 -0.12
N GLY A 82 0.40 22.13 0.31
CA GLY A 82 0.02 21.64 1.64
C GLY A 82 0.06 20.11 1.79
N GLU A 83 0.07 19.37 0.68
CA GLU A 83 0.16 17.90 0.63
C GLU A 83 1.62 17.46 0.66
N ALA A 84 2.50 18.12 -0.11
CA ALA A 84 3.94 17.86 -0.08
C ALA A 84 4.53 18.02 1.33
N GLY A 85 4.09 19.04 2.09
CA GLY A 85 4.52 19.23 3.48
C GLY A 85 4.10 18.11 4.43
N LYS A 86 3.06 17.33 4.10
CA LYS A 86 2.59 16.20 4.92
C LYS A 86 3.41 14.93 4.72
N LEU A 87 4.06 14.79 3.57
CA LEU A 87 4.91 13.63 3.28
C LEU A 87 6.21 13.64 4.09
N ALA A 88 6.58 14.77 4.69
CA ALA A 88 7.61 14.95 5.72
C ALA A 88 9.07 14.63 5.35
N ASP A 89 9.37 14.07 4.15
CA ASP A 89 10.66 13.46 3.69
C ASP A 89 10.54 11.96 3.31
N ARG A 90 9.32 11.40 3.31
CA ARG A 90 9.02 10.05 2.78
C ARG A 90 9.35 9.99 1.28
N ASP A 91 10.55 9.54 0.99
CA ASP A 91 11.23 9.49 -0.31
C ASP A 91 11.14 8.11 -0.98
N PHE A 92 10.31 7.23 -0.43
CA PHE A 92 10.06 5.91 -0.97
C PHE A 92 8.56 5.68 -1.12
N LEU A 93 8.18 5.10 -2.26
CA LEU A 93 6.81 4.78 -2.61
C LEU A 93 6.66 3.27 -2.77
N LEU A 94 5.68 2.71 -2.07
CA LEU A 94 5.15 1.40 -2.39
C LEU A 94 3.81 1.55 -3.10
N SER A 95 3.62 0.85 -4.21
CA SER A 95 2.34 0.78 -4.91
C SER A 95 1.79 -0.64 -4.79
N VAL A 96 0.59 -0.78 -4.22
CA VAL A 96 -0.14 -2.05 -4.15
C VAL A 96 -1.35 -1.96 -5.08
N VAL A 97 -1.35 -2.76 -6.14
CA VAL A 97 -2.26 -2.59 -7.26
C VAL A 97 -3.15 -3.82 -7.43
N SER A 98 -4.44 -3.57 -7.60
CA SER A 98 -5.43 -4.60 -7.92
C SER A 98 -6.11 -4.31 -9.26
N ASP A 99 -6.22 -5.33 -10.10
CA ASP A 99 -6.85 -5.28 -11.41
C ASP A 99 -8.26 -5.87 -11.43
N THR A 100 -8.68 -6.50 -10.33
CA THR A 100 -10.01 -7.14 -10.18
C THR A 100 -10.71 -6.72 -8.89
N GLU A 101 -12.05 -6.72 -8.91
CA GLU A 101 -12.87 -6.46 -7.71
C GLU A 101 -12.58 -7.44 -6.56
N ALA A 102 -12.23 -8.69 -6.89
CA ALA A 102 -11.91 -9.71 -5.90
C ALA A 102 -10.57 -9.45 -5.19
N ALA A 103 -9.59 -8.87 -5.89
CA ALA A 103 -8.27 -8.56 -5.33
C ALA A 103 -8.24 -7.25 -4.54
N ARG A 104 -9.17 -6.31 -4.79
CA ARG A 104 -9.21 -4.99 -4.14
C ARG A 104 -9.17 -5.03 -2.61
N PRO A 105 -9.99 -5.85 -1.91
CA PRO A 105 -9.94 -5.92 -0.45
C PRO A 105 -8.57 -6.37 0.08
N ALA A 106 -7.91 -7.29 -0.63
CA ALA A 106 -6.60 -7.80 -0.26
C ALA A 106 -5.49 -6.76 -0.47
N ALA A 107 -5.53 -6.04 -1.60
CA ALA A 107 -4.62 -4.93 -1.89
C ALA A 107 -4.77 -3.80 -0.85
N LEU A 108 -6.00 -3.45 -0.50
CA LEU A 108 -6.30 -2.44 0.51
C LEU A 108 -5.79 -2.85 1.90
N ALA A 109 -6.01 -4.11 2.30
CA ALA A 109 -5.53 -4.65 3.57
C ALA A 109 -4.00 -4.60 3.66
N LEU A 110 -3.29 -5.02 2.61
CA LEU A 110 -1.84 -4.96 2.55
C LEU A 110 -1.34 -3.51 2.63
N ALA A 111 -1.92 -2.61 1.85
CA ALA A 111 -1.56 -1.19 1.86
C ALA A 111 -1.76 -0.55 3.23
N ALA A 112 -2.87 -0.83 3.91
CA ALA A 112 -3.16 -0.28 5.23
C ALA A 112 -2.16 -0.74 6.30
N VAL A 113 -1.81 -2.03 6.31
CA VAL A 113 -0.82 -2.58 7.26
C VAL A 113 0.60 -2.08 6.95
N LEU A 114 0.98 -1.99 5.67
CA LEU A 114 2.24 -1.35 5.27
C LEU A 114 2.32 0.09 5.78
N THR A 115 1.22 0.83 5.65
CA THR A 115 1.12 2.22 6.12
C THR A 115 1.27 2.32 7.63
N GLU A 116 0.62 1.44 8.40
CA GLU A 116 0.77 1.39 9.87
C GLU A 116 2.21 1.09 10.28
N LEU A 117 2.79 -0.03 9.78
CA LEU A 117 4.10 -0.50 10.24
C LEU A 117 5.25 0.41 9.83
N ALA A 118 5.16 1.04 8.66
CA ALA A 118 6.21 1.90 8.14
C ALA A 118 6.12 3.37 8.59
N ASP A 119 5.15 3.72 9.45
CA ASP A 119 4.78 5.12 9.72
C ASP A 119 4.52 5.92 8.42
N GLY A 120 3.83 5.23 7.51
CA GLY A 120 3.59 5.67 6.16
C GLY A 120 2.39 6.61 6.04
N CYS A 121 2.15 6.99 4.78
CA CYS A 121 1.10 7.88 4.37
C CYS A 121 0.45 7.31 3.10
N LEU A 122 -0.79 6.86 3.20
CA LEU A 122 -1.54 6.18 2.12
C LEU A 122 -2.34 7.18 1.28
N ALA A 123 -2.15 7.14 -0.04
CA ALA A 123 -3.04 7.70 -1.04
C ALA A 123 -3.88 6.57 -1.66
N TYR A 124 -5.17 6.55 -1.33
CA TYR A 124 -6.10 5.55 -1.86
C TYR A 124 -6.47 5.87 -3.31
N ALA A 125 -6.45 4.87 -4.19
CA ALA A 125 -6.62 5.05 -5.64
C ALA A 125 -5.57 6.01 -6.24
N GLY A 126 -4.38 6.08 -5.63
CA GLY A 126 -3.30 6.97 -6.03
C GLY A 126 -3.50 8.46 -5.71
N GLU A 127 -4.61 8.83 -5.07
CA GLU A 127 -4.99 10.24 -4.90
C GLU A 127 -5.13 10.67 -3.42
N PRO A 128 -4.88 11.96 -3.10
CA PRO A 128 -5.28 12.56 -1.83
C PRO A 128 -6.82 12.54 -1.62
N PRO A 129 -7.32 12.61 -0.37
CA PRO A 129 -6.60 12.90 0.88
C PRO A 129 -5.79 11.71 1.38
N PHE A 130 -4.66 12.03 2.02
CA PHE A 130 -3.82 11.01 2.63
C PHE A 130 -4.40 10.45 3.93
N ILE A 131 -4.23 9.14 4.12
CA ILE A 131 -4.53 8.40 5.35
C ILE A 131 -3.21 8.08 6.04
N PHE A 132 -3.03 8.55 7.28
CA PHE A 132 -1.78 8.35 8.02
C PHE A 132 -1.77 7.02 8.79
N ALA A 133 -0.56 6.55 9.12
CA ALA A 133 -0.30 5.29 9.82
C ALA A 133 -1.26 4.96 10.97
N GLU A 134 -1.48 5.89 11.90
CA GLU A 134 -2.35 5.71 13.07
C GLU A 134 -3.83 5.42 12.74
N GLN A 135 -4.29 5.78 11.54
CA GLN A 135 -5.68 5.65 11.11
C GLN A 135 -5.85 4.61 10.00
N ALA A 136 -4.77 4.15 9.37
CA ALA A 136 -4.82 3.37 8.14
C ALA A 136 -5.61 2.07 8.27
N VAL A 137 -5.35 1.28 9.31
CA VAL A 137 -6.04 0.00 9.52
C VAL A 137 -7.50 0.18 9.91
N ALA A 138 -7.81 1.15 10.80
CA ALA A 138 -9.19 1.44 11.17
C ALA A 138 -10.01 1.92 9.96
N TRP A 139 -9.44 2.83 9.17
CA TRP A 139 -10.05 3.31 7.94
C TRP A 139 -10.26 2.21 6.89
N CYS A 140 -9.33 1.24 6.82
CA CYS A 140 -9.45 0.05 5.98
C CYS A 140 -10.58 -0.86 6.45
N ALA A 141 -10.68 -1.14 7.75
CA ALA A 141 -11.73 -1.98 8.32
C ALA A 141 -13.15 -1.47 8.01
N ASP A 142 -13.36 -0.15 7.99
CA ASP A 142 -14.65 0.45 7.62
C ASP A 142 -15.08 0.20 6.15
N ARG A 143 -14.20 -0.38 5.33
CA ARG A 143 -14.37 -0.59 3.87
C ARG A 143 -14.30 -2.05 3.43
N LEU A 144 -14.01 -2.98 4.35
CA LEU A 144 -13.86 -4.43 4.10
C LEU A 144 -15.09 -5.24 4.57
#